data_AF-A0AAD9U949-F1
#
_entry.id   AF-A0AAD9U949-F1
#
_cell.length_a   1.000
_cell.length_b   1.000
_cell.length_c   1.000
_cell.angle_alpha   90.00
_cell.angle_beta   90.00
_cell.angle_gamma   90.00
#
_symmetry.space_group_name_H-M   'P 1'
#
loop_
_entity.id
_entity.type
_entity.pdbx_description
1 polymer ?
#
loop_
_entity_poly.entity_id
_entity_poly.type
_entity_poly.pdbx_seq_one_letter_code
_entity_poly.pdbx_strand_id
1 'polypeptide(L)'
;MEDRNRIINGGPWNFDKAIVALGEMPLDGDISNLEFNKVEFWIQIHKIPPLCLSEEIGLFLRNMIGEVKEVDLATVRAKNNRYLRIRTNVLISEPLVRSLRVDLMRTENITTMLLRYERLQDDCFKCRRIGHGIRECPFEGDIIGYVCGFEPEALPGKIRTIG
;
A
#
# COMPACT_ATOMS: atom_id res chain seq x y z
N MET A 1 3.35 -27.47 -6.11
CA MET A 1 2.72 -26.14 -6.26
C MET A 1 2.50 -25.44 -4.92
N GLU A 2 2.16 -26.17 -3.84
CA GLU A 2 1.97 -25.58 -2.50
C GLU A 2 3.19 -24.82 -1.98
N ASP A 3 4.41 -25.36 -2.13
CA ASP A 3 5.62 -24.66 -1.68
C ASP A 3 5.88 -23.35 -2.45
N ARG A 4 5.65 -23.34 -3.77
CA ARG A 4 5.75 -22.12 -4.60
C ARG A 4 4.77 -21.06 -4.09
N ASN A 5 3.50 -21.44 -3.90
CA ASN A 5 2.47 -20.52 -3.44
C ASN A 5 2.77 -20.03 -2.02
N ARG A 6 3.30 -20.89 -1.14
CA ARG A 6 3.74 -20.49 0.19
C ARG A 6 4.87 -19.45 0.15
N ILE A 7 5.83 -19.60 -0.78
CA ILE A 7 6.92 -18.64 -0.95
C ILE A 7 6.39 -17.31 -1.49
N ILE A 8 5.61 -17.33 -2.57
CA ILE A 8 5.04 -16.11 -3.18
C ILE A 8 4.14 -15.37 -2.18
N ASN A 9 3.29 -16.11 -1.48
CA ASN A 9 2.35 -15.55 -0.50
C ASN A 9 2.96 -15.29 0.89
N GLY A 10 4.24 -15.60 1.11
CA GLY A 10 4.93 -15.38 2.38
C GLY A 10 5.60 -14.01 2.50
N GLY A 11 5.67 -13.27 1.40
CA GLY A 11 6.35 -11.99 1.29
C GLY A 11 5.72 -10.85 2.11
N PRO A 12 6.40 -9.69 2.21
CA PRO A 12 7.66 -9.36 1.55
C PRO A 12 8.85 -10.12 2.17
N TRP A 13 9.82 -10.48 1.31
CA TRP A 13 11.05 -11.16 1.71
C TRP A 13 12.19 -10.17 1.81
N ASN A 14 13.08 -10.38 2.78
CA ASN A 14 14.25 -9.55 2.98
C ASN A 14 15.50 -10.44 3.04
N PHE A 15 16.59 -9.97 2.44
CA PHE A 15 17.91 -10.58 2.54
C PHE A 15 18.94 -9.46 2.72
N ASP A 16 19.71 -9.53 3.82
CA ASP A 16 20.69 -8.50 4.20
C ASP A 16 20.15 -7.06 4.12
N LYS A 17 18.97 -6.83 4.71
CA LYS A 17 18.20 -5.57 4.74
C LYS A 17 17.58 -5.13 3.41
N ALA A 18 18.00 -5.72 2.29
CA ALA A 18 17.38 -5.48 0.99
C ALA A 18 16.07 -6.26 0.83
N ILE A 19 15.05 -5.59 0.28
CA ILE A 19 13.78 -6.23 -0.12
C ILE A 19 13.98 -7.03 -1.40
N VAL A 20 13.43 -8.24 -1.44
CA VAL A 20 13.48 -9.12 -2.61
C VAL A 20 12.16 -9.02 -3.37
N ALA A 21 12.22 -8.56 -4.61
CA ALA A 21 11.12 -8.62 -5.56
C ALA A 21 11.09 -10.01 -6.22
N LEU A 22 9.94 -10.69 -6.13
CA LEU A 22 9.71 -11.99 -6.76
C LEU A 22 8.80 -11.82 -7.98
N GLY A 23 9.23 -12.35 -9.12
CA GLY A 23 8.43 -12.41 -10.34
C GLY A 23 7.77 -13.78 -10.51
N GLU A 24 6.55 -13.80 -11.03
CA GLU A 24 5.91 -15.06 -11.44
C GLU A 24 6.40 -15.48 -12.82
N MET A 25 6.87 -16.73 -12.94
CA MET A 25 7.30 -17.25 -14.23
C MET A 25 6.14 -17.29 -15.24
N PRO A 26 6.31 -16.68 -16.43
CA PRO A 26 5.30 -16.72 -17.49
C PRO A 26 5.01 -18.14 -17.96
N LEU A 27 3.78 -18.39 -18.41
CA LEU A 27 3.32 -19.70 -18.84
C LEU A 27 4.02 -20.20 -20.11
N ASP A 28 4.41 -19.27 -20.98
CA ASP A 28 5.16 -19.53 -22.21
C ASP A 28 6.66 -19.71 -21.96
N GLY A 29 7.12 -19.50 -20.72
CA GLY A 29 8.53 -19.61 -20.34
C GLY A 29 9.40 -18.46 -20.84
N ASP A 30 8.84 -17.44 -21.49
CA ASP A 30 9.60 -16.29 -21.94
C ASP A 30 9.86 -15.33 -20.78
N ILE A 31 11.11 -15.32 -20.32
CA ILE A 31 11.55 -14.46 -19.21
C ILE A 31 11.86 -13.02 -19.65
N SER A 32 11.84 -12.73 -20.95
CA SER A 32 12.23 -11.42 -21.50
C SER A 32 11.32 -10.28 -21.00
N ASN A 33 10.07 -10.60 -20.68
CA ASN A 33 9.05 -9.65 -20.19
C ASN A 33 8.88 -9.68 -18.66
N LEU A 34 9.76 -10.36 -17.93
CA LEU A 34 9.62 -10.46 -16.47
C LEU A 34 10.11 -9.18 -15.78
N GLU A 35 9.17 -8.44 -15.21
CA GLU A 35 9.46 -7.20 -14.48
C GLU A 35 9.59 -7.45 -12.96
N PHE A 36 10.69 -6.95 -12.37
CA PHE A 36 10.95 -7.00 -10.93
C PHE A 36 10.78 -5.62 -10.28
N ASN A 37 9.75 -4.89 -10.70
CA ASN A 37 9.47 -3.52 -10.26
C ASN A 37 8.40 -3.43 -9.15
N LYS A 38 7.80 -4.56 -8.75
CA LYS A 38 6.72 -4.63 -7.76
C LYS A 38 7.10 -5.56 -6.60
N VAL A 39 6.67 -5.18 -5.40
CA VAL A 39 6.77 -6.00 -4.19
C VAL A 39 5.41 -6.03 -3.50
N GLU A 40 5.01 -7.20 -3.05
CA GLU A 40 3.74 -7.36 -2.34
C GLU A 40 3.93 -7.09 -0.84
N PHE A 41 3.14 -6.14 -0.31
CA PHE A 41 3.16 -5.77 1.10
C PHE A 41 1.81 -6.00 1.77
N TRP A 42 1.88 -6.44 3.03
CA TRP A 42 0.80 -6.21 3.97
C TRP A 42 0.88 -4.76 4.47
N ILE A 43 -0.25 -4.05 4.40
CA ILE A 43 -0.39 -2.66 4.83
C ILE A 43 -1.54 -2.58 5.83
N GLN A 44 -1.26 -1.98 6.98
CA GLN A 44 -2.25 -1.64 7.98
C GLN A 44 -2.70 -0.20 7.81
N ILE A 45 -4.01 0.00 7.70
CA ILE A 45 -4.66 1.30 7.62
C ILE A 45 -5.25 1.61 8.98
N HIS A 46 -4.68 2.61 9.65
CA HIS A 46 -5.04 3.02 11.02
C HIS A 46 -5.88 4.30 11.01
N LYS A 47 -6.54 4.56 12.15
CA LYS A 47 -7.43 5.72 12.35
C LYS A 47 -8.61 5.73 11.36
N ILE A 48 -9.13 4.55 11.04
CA ILE A 48 -10.32 4.40 10.20
C ILE A 48 -11.53 4.84 11.02
N PRO A 49 -12.29 5.85 10.58
CA PRO A 49 -13.52 6.22 11.25
C PRO A 49 -14.51 5.04 11.23
N PRO A 50 -15.37 4.88 12.26
CA PRO A 50 -16.36 3.79 12.28
C PRO A 50 -17.26 3.76 11.05
N LEU A 51 -17.58 4.93 10.49
CA LEU A 51 -18.36 5.07 9.26
C LEU A 51 -17.68 4.45 8.02
N CYS A 52 -16.37 4.16 8.09
CA CYS A 52 -15.53 3.59 7.04
C CYS A 52 -15.28 2.09 7.15
N LEU A 53 -15.90 1.41 8.13
CA LEU A 53 -15.73 -0.02 8.33
C LEU A 53 -16.74 -0.88 7.52
N SER A 54 -17.47 -0.28 6.59
CA SER A 54 -18.32 -1.01 5.65
C SER A 54 -17.49 -1.67 4.55
N GLU A 55 -18.02 -2.76 3.98
CA GLU A 55 -17.41 -3.48 2.86
C GLU A 55 -17.18 -2.56 1.64
N GLU A 56 -18.11 -1.65 1.37
CA GLU A 56 -18.03 -0.64 0.32
C GLU A 56 -16.80 0.29 0.51
N ILE A 57 -16.51 0.70 1.74
CA ILE A 57 -15.37 1.58 2.01
C ILE A 57 -14.06 0.79 2.07
N GLY A 58 -14.10 -0.48 2.47
CA GLY A 58 -12.98 -1.41 2.26
C GLY A 58 -12.57 -1.49 0.79
N LEU A 59 -13.55 -1.64 -0.12
CA LEU A 59 -13.34 -1.62 -1.58
C LEU A 59 -12.91 -0.25 -2.11
N PHE A 60 -13.35 0.85 -1.49
CA PHE A 60 -12.88 2.18 -1.86
C PHE A 60 -11.40 2.39 -1.47
N LEU A 61 -11.06 2.10 -0.21
CA LEU A 61 -9.67 2.17 0.29
C LEU A 61 -8.75 1.25 -0.50
N ARG A 62 -9.30 0.12 -0.98
CA ARG A 62 -8.66 -0.78 -1.91
C ARG A 62 -8.12 -0.03 -3.13
N ASN A 63 -9.00 0.62 -3.88
CA ASN A 63 -8.65 1.25 -5.16
C ASN A 63 -7.67 2.43 -5.00
N MET A 64 -7.70 3.11 -3.85
CA MET A 64 -6.85 4.28 -3.60
C MET A 64 -5.38 3.93 -3.30
N ILE A 65 -5.11 2.77 -2.69
CA ILE A 65 -3.74 2.38 -2.31
C ILE A 65 -3.04 1.64 -3.46
N GLY A 66 -3.79 1.07 -4.40
CA GLY A 66 -3.29 0.40 -5.60
C GLY A 66 -4.07 -0.87 -5.93
N GLU A 67 -3.44 -1.79 -6.66
CA GLU A 67 -3.99 -3.11 -6.97
C GLU A 67 -3.92 -4.03 -5.74
N VAL A 68 -4.91 -3.91 -4.85
CA VAL A 68 -5.01 -4.78 -3.67
C VAL A 68 -5.47 -6.17 -4.08
N LYS A 69 -4.68 -7.15 -3.65
CA LYS A 69 -4.91 -8.58 -3.86
C LYS A 69 -5.76 -9.21 -2.76
N GLU A 70 -5.62 -8.75 -1.52
CA GLU A 70 -6.26 -9.39 -0.37
C GLU A 70 -6.69 -8.37 0.69
N VAL A 71 -7.80 -8.63 1.36
CA VAL A 71 -8.28 -7.87 2.52
C VAL A 71 -8.49 -8.83 3.67
N ASP A 72 -7.84 -8.58 4.79
CA ASP A 72 -7.97 -9.39 6.00
C ASP A 72 -9.26 -9.04 6.74
N LEU A 73 -10.37 -9.67 6.33
CA LEU A 73 -11.69 -9.45 6.92
C LEU A 73 -11.77 -9.84 8.40
N ALA A 74 -10.85 -10.66 8.91
CA ALA A 74 -10.80 -10.99 10.33
C ALA A 74 -10.42 -9.76 11.16
N THR A 75 -9.56 -8.86 10.62
CA THR A 75 -9.26 -7.58 11.28
C THR A 75 -10.46 -6.64 11.34
N VAL A 76 -11.34 -6.66 10.33
CA VAL A 76 -12.55 -5.84 10.29
C VAL A 76 -13.58 -6.28 11.32
N ARG A 77 -13.73 -7.60 11.52
CA ARG A 77 -14.75 -8.18 12.41
C ARG A 77 -14.35 -8.20 13.87
N ALA A 78 -13.06 -8.06 14.17
CA ALA A 78 -12.56 -8.04 15.53
C ALA A 78 -12.90 -6.69 16.19
N LYS A 79 -13.81 -6.70 17.17
CA LYS A 79 -14.26 -5.52 17.95
C LYS A 79 -13.13 -4.68 18.56
N ASN A 80 -11.93 -5.24 18.69
CA ASN A 80 -10.76 -4.59 19.29
C ASN A 80 -9.64 -4.22 18.29
N ASN A 81 -9.73 -4.62 17.01
CA ASN A 81 -8.71 -4.26 16.03
C ASN A 81 -8.97 -2.86 15.48
N ARG A 82 -7.99 -1.97 15.69
CA ARG A 82 -8.07 -0.53 15.34
C ARG A 82 -7.58 -0.22 13.92
N TYR A 83 -7.47 -1.23 13.05
CA TYR A 83 -6.96 -1.07 11.69
C TYR A 83 -7.55 -2.10 10.72
N LEU A 84 -7.65 -1.70 9.44
CA LEU A 84 -7.90 -2.58 8.30
C LEU A 84 -6.55 -3.05 7.77
N ARG A 85 -6.40 -4.35 7.51
CA ARG A 85 -5.17 -4.89 6.94
C ARG A 85 -5.44 -5.36 5.51
N ILE A 86 -4.62 -4.88 4.58
CA ILE A 86 -4.73 -5.19 3.15
C ILE A 86 -3.41 -5.69 2.61
N ARG A 87 -3.46 -6.41 1.49
CA ARG A 87 -2.30 -6.90 0.77
C ARG A 87 -2.29 -6.35 -0.65
N THR A 88 -1.23 -5.65 -1.04
CA THR A 88 -1.18 -4.96 -2.33
C THR A 88 0.21 -5.01 -2.96
N ASN A 89 0.26 -4.93 -4.29
CA ASN A 89 1.49 -4.70 -5.04
C ASN A 89 1.92 -3.22 -4.90
N VAL A 90 3.19 -3.01 -4.57
CA VAL A 90 3.80 -1.68 -4.45
C VAL A 90 4.90 -1.55 -5.50
N LEU A 91 4.86 -0.50 -6.30
CA LEU A 91 5.93 -0.16 -7.23
C LEU A 91 7.15 0.37 -6.47
N ILE A 92 8.31 -0.25 -6.68
CA ILE A 92 9.57 0.10 -5.99
C ILE A 92 10.06 1.49 -6.42
N SER A 93 9.79 1.87 -7.68
CA SER A 93 10.14 3.16 -8.25
C SER A 93 9.31 4.32 -7.67
N GLU A 94 8.16 4.02 -7.06
CA GLU A 94 7.24 5.03 -6.57
C GLU A 94 7.42 5.30 -5.06
N PRO A 95 7.23 6.56 -4.63
CA PRO A 95 7.16 6.91 -3.23
C PRO A 95 6.05 6.14 -2.49
N LEU A 96 6.37 5.61 -1.31
CA LEU A 96 5.40 4.96 -0.44
C LEU A 96 4.36 5.95 0.09
N VAL A 97 3.08 5.56 0.01
CA VAL A 97 1.96 6.31 0.56
C VAL A 97 1.89 6.09 2.07
N ARG A 98 2.11 7.14 2.87
CA ARG A 98 2.09 7.04 4.35
C ARG A 98 0.76 7.43 4.97
N SER A 99 -0.08 8.15 4.24
CA SER A 99 -1.40 8.56 4.72
C SER A 99 -2.36 8.81 3.58
N LEU A 100 -3.63 8.62 3.87
CA LEU A 100 -4.75 8.93 2.99
C LEU A 100 -5.55 10.06 3.59
N ARG A 101 -5.83 11.10 2.80
CA ARG A 101 -6.65 12.24 3.20
C ARG A 101 -7.96 12.19 2.44
N VAL A 102 -9.04 11.93 3.18
CA VAL A 102 -10.36 11.68 2.61
C VAL A 102 -11.39 12.57 3.31
N ASP A 103 -12.14 13.35 2.55
CA ASP A 103 -13.38 13.96 3.00
C ASP A 103 -14.52 12.97 2.76
N LEU A 104 -14.97 12.33 3.83
CA LEU A 104 -15.90 11.20 3.75
C LEU A 104 -17.36 11.61 3.54
N MET A 105 -17.68 12.89 3.75
CA MET A 105 -19.06 13.40 3.74
C MET A 105 -19.23 14.66 2.88
N ARG A 106 -18.19 15.09 2.16
CA ARG A 106 -18.15 16.39 1.44
C ARG A 106 -18.47 17.56 2.38
N THR A 107 -17.99 17.47 3.61
CA THR A 107 -18.21 18.48 4.66
C THR A 107 -16.99 19.35 4.90
N GLU A 108 -15.95 19.21 4.07
CA GLU A 108 -14.62 19.82 4.25
C GLU A 108 -13.85 19.29 5.48
N ASN A 109 -14.43 18.36 6.22
CA ASN A 109 -13.78 17.66 7.33
C ASN A 109 -12.88 16.53 6.82
N ILE A 110 -11.59 16.83 6.72
CA ILE A 110 -10.58 15.89 6.24
C ILE A 110 -10.27 14.84 7.31
N THR A 111 -10.55 13.59 6.99
CA THR A 111 -10.07 12.44 7.77
C THR A 111 -8.71 12.01 7.23
N THR A 112 -7.72 11.90 8.12
CA THR A 112 -6.39 11.36 7.77
C THR A 112 -6.24 9.94 8.32
N MET A 113 -6.18 8.96 7.42
CA MET A 113 -5.85 7.57 7.74
C MET A 113 -4.35 7.34 7.57
N LEU A 114 -3.75 6.52 8.43
CA LEU A 114 -2.30 6.28 8.43
C LEU A 114 -1.98 4.89 7.91
N LEU A 115 -1.04 4.80 6.98
CA LEU A 115 -0.59 3.54 6.39
C LEU A 115 0.71 3.08 7.06
N ARG A 116 0.71 1.82 7.50
CA ARG A 116 1.89 1.15 8.04
C ARG A 116 2.16 -0.12 7.23
N TYR A 117 3.27 -0.12 6.52
CA TYR A 117 3.75 -1.28 5.78
C TYR A 117 4.38 -2.26 6.75
N GLU A 118 3.97 -3.52 6.71
CA GLU A 118 4.56 -4.58 7.52
C GLU A 118 5.83 -5.09 6.86
N ARG A 119 6.87 -5.35 7.67
CA ARG A 119 8.17 -5.87 7.22
C ARG A 119 8.86 -5.00 6.14
N LEU A 120 8.50 -3.71 6.07
CA LEU A 120 9.22 -2.72 5.27
C LEU A 120 10.61 -2.48 5.85
N GLN A 121 11.63 -2.61 5.00
CA GLN A 121 13.02 -2.26 5.29
C GLN A 121 13.51 -1.25 4.24
N ASP A 122 14.55 -0.49 4.58
CA ASP A 122 15.31 0.37 3.66
C ASP A 122 14.47 1.32 2.79
N ASP A 123 13.45 1.96 3.40
CA ASP A 123 12.75 3.08 2.78
C ASP A 123 13.43 4.42 3.09
N CYS A 124 13.50 5.27 2.09
CA CYS A 124 14.14 6.56 2.23
C CYS A 124 13.22 7.57 2.93
N PHE A 125 13.62 8.08 4.09
CA PHE A 125 12.85 9.09 4.83
C PHE A 125 12.61 10.41 4.07
N LYS A 126 13.40 10.68 3.02
CA LYS A 126 13.34 11.89 2.20
C LYS A 126 12.38 11.74 1.01
N CYS A 127 12.63 10.77 0.12
CA CYS A 127 11.86 10.58 -1.10
C CYS A 127 10.80 9.46 -1.00
N ARG A 128 10.76 8.72 0.11
CA ARG A 128 9.83 7.63 0.41
C ARG A 128 9.91 6.41 -0.51
N ARG A 129 10.93 6.28 -1.34
CA ARG A 129 11.16 5.10 -2.18
C ARG A 129 11.91 4.01 -1.42
N ILE A 130 11.73 2.77 -1.85
CA ILE A 130 12.41 1.59 -1.30
C ILE A 130 13.81 1.46 -1.93
N GLY A 131 14.76 0.92 -1.16
CA GLY A 131 16.04 0.42 -1.66
C GLY A 131 17.23 1.33 -1.38
N HIS A 132 17.05 2.42 -0.62
CA HIS A 132 18.16 3.28 -0.22
C HIS A 132 17.86 4.06 1.05
N GLY A 133 18.91 4.39 1.81
CA GLY A 133 18.82 5.28 2.96
C GLY A 133 18.83 6.76 2.57
N ILE A 134 18.50 7.64 3.53
CA ILE A 134 18.49 9.10 3.31
C ILE A 134 19.83 9.66 2.79
N ARG A 135 20.95 9.04 3.16
CA ARG A 135 22.32 9.47 2.77
C ARG A 135 22.65 9.15 1.31
N GLU A 136 21.96 8.17 0.74
CA GLU A 136 22.14 7.69 -0.63
C GLU A 136 20.99 8.17 -1.53
N CYS A 137 20.16 9.11 -1.02
CA CYS A 137 19.00 9.58 -1.74
C CYS A 137 19.40 10.46 -2.93
N PRO A 138 19.04 10.09 -4.16
CA PRO A 138 19.37 10.88 -5.35
C PRO A 138 18.46 12.11 -5.51
N PHE A 139 17.46 12.29 -4.64
CA PHE A 139 16.51 13.39 -4.73
C PHE A 139 17.11 14.66 -4.10
N GLU A 140 17.28 15.72 -4.89
CA GLU A 140 17.90 16.98 -4.46
C GLU A 140 16.93 18.01 -3.83
N GLY A 141 15.66 17.66 -3.60
CA GLY A 141 14.68 18.55 -2.94
C GLY A 141 14.59 18.40 -1.41
N ASP A 142 13.62 19.04 -0.77
CA ASP A 142 13.33 18.86 0.68
C ASP A 142 12.59 17.54 0.97
N ILE A 143 12.40 17.22 2.25
CA ILE A 143 11.63 16.04 2.69
C ILE A 143 10.20 16.14 2.15
N ILE A 144 9.78 15.17 1.33
CA ILE A 144 8.43 15.17 0.75
C ILE A 144 7.47 14.46 1.69
N GLY A 145 6.42 15.18 2.11
CA GLY A 145 5.21 14.57 2.65
C GLY A 145 4.34 14.08 1.50
N TYR A 146 4.55 12.85 1.01
CA TYR A 146 3.67 12.29 -0.01
C TYR A 146 2.30 11.95 0.57
N VAL A 147 1.27 12.66 0.10
CA VAL A 147 -0.14 12.35 0.32
C VAL A 147 -0.66 11.74 -0.98
N CYS A 148 -1.35 10.61 -0.90
CA CYS A 148 -2.06 10.07 -2.06
C CYS A 148 -3.34 10.90 -2.29
N GLY A 149 -3.32 11.74 -3.33
CA GLY A 149 -4.52 12.31 -3.94
C GLY A 149 -4.97 11.39 -5.06
N PHE A 150 -6.06 10.66 -4.85
CA PHE A 150 -6.60 9.72 -5.83
C PHE A 150 -7.95 10.22 -6.30
N GLU A 151 -8.05 10.93 -7.44
CA GLU A 151 -9.35 11.33 -8.00
C GLU A 151 -10.03 10.13 -8.68
N PRO A 152 -11.07 9.50 -8.10
CA PRO A 152 -11.74 8.36 -8.71
C PRO A 152 -12.92 8.88 -9.52
N GLU A 153 -13.06 8.40 -10.75
CA GLU A 153 -14.21 8.72 -11.60
C GLU A 153 -15.55 8.11 -11.12
N ALA A 154 -15.59 7.45 -9.97
CA ALA A 154 -16.83 7.02 -9.33
C ALA A 154 -16.63 6.83 -7.81
N LEU A 155 -16.82 7.90 -7.04
CA LEU A 155 -17.00 7.82 -5.60
C LEU A 155 -18.48 7.54 -5.30
N PRO A 156 -18.82 6.69 -4.31
CA PRO A 156 -20.16 6.75 -3.73
C PRO A 156 -20.37 8.19 -3.25
N GLY A 157 -21.49 8.81 -3.64
CA GLY A 157 -21.64 10.26 -3.85
C GLY A 157 -21.35 11.24 -2.69
N LYS A 158 -20.79 10.76 -1.57
CA LYS A 158 -20.42 11.51 -0.37
C LYS A 158 -18.92 11.60 -0.08
N ILE A 159 -18.04 10.95 -0.83
CA ILE A 159 -16.59 10.92 -0.54
C ILE A 159 -15.80 11.81 -1.54
N ARG A 160 -14.68 12.43 -1.13
CA ARG A 160 -13.67 13.14 -1.97
C ARG A 160 -12.25 12.96 -1.42
N THR A 161 -11.24 12.79 -2.27
CA THR A 161 -9.81 12.76 -1.88
C THR A 161 -9.17 14.15 -2.00
N ILE A 162 -8.15 14.44 -1.18
CA ILE A 162 -7.45 15.73 -1.20
C ILE A 162 -5.94 15.50 -1.29
N GLY A 163 -5.31 16.13 -2.29
CA GLY A 163 -3.85 16.17 -2.50
C GLY A 163 -3.09 16.94 -1.43
#